data_AF-A0AA42GLY1-F1
#
_entry.id   AF-A0AA42GLY1-F1
#
_cell.length_a   1.000
_cell.length_b   1.000
_cell.length_c   1.000
_cell.angle_alpha   90.00
_cell.angle_beta   90.00
_cell.angle_gamma   90.00
#
_symmetry.space_group_name_H-M   'P 1'
#
loop_
_entity.id
_entity.type
_entity.pdbx_description
1 polymer ?
#
loop_
_entity_poly.entity_id
_entity_poly.type
_entity_poly.pdbx_seq_one_letter_code
_entity_poly.pdbx_strand_id
1 'polypeptide(L)'
;MTSAHIYPTEYEQTRPVDGIYAATVFKSHAEFQYLGKTVIAKAVNACMDAHGNAGKVVVRGFSAEISWVGTAPYSAPNDVNSVDRAYSFDSMLVASLIPGFDEPHPFSNGDLEFRSRINCMNISFGHYYKYSAVLDGQVKVAVDDAPCTIRPIVGESLKCLVVLDDPTIFLARRYGPGKYDQLVANAVNDLKEVINP
;
A
#
# COMPACT_ATOMS: atom_id res chain seq x y z
N MET A 1 -7.31 9.12 -25.23
CA MET A 1 -6.43 9.48 -24.10
C MET A 1 -7.10 8.96 -22.84
N THR A 2 -6.32 8.46 -21.89
CA THR A 2 -6.82 7.81 -20.68
C THR A 2 -6.40 8.61 -19.46
N SER A 3 -7.36 9.06 -18.65
CA SER A 3 -7.08 9.79 -17.41
C SER A 3 -6.34 8.91 -16.41
N ALA A 4 -5.40 9.51 -15.68
CA ALA A 4 -4.53 8.82 -14.76
C ALA A 4 -4.16 9.67 -13.53
N HIS A 5 -3.88 8.99 -12.42
CA HIS A 5 -3.22 9.58 -11.25
C HIS A 5 -1.73 9.27 -11.30
N ILE A 6 -0.92 10.22 -10.86
CA ILE A 6 0.54 10.06 -10.78
C ILE A 6 0.96 9.61 -9.38
N TYR A 7 1.92 8.69 -9.34
CA TYR A 7 2.48 8.11 -8.14
C TYR A 7 4.02 8.11 -8.24
N PRO A 8 4.74 8.48 -7.18
CA PRO A 8 6.17 8.28 -7.11
C PRO A 8 6.49 6.79 -7.01
N THR A 9 7.71 6.41 -7.39
CA THR A 9 8.24 5.07 -7.17
C THR A 9 9.18 5.00 -5.97
N GLU A 10 9.57 6.14 -5.41
CA GLU A 10 10.45 6.23 -4.24
C GLU A 10 10.15 7.46 -3.39
N TYR A 11 10.59 7.43 -2.13
CA TYR A 11 10.52 8.61 -1.25
C TYR A 11 11.45 9.72 -1.75
N GLU A 12 11.18 10.95 -1.29
CA GLU A 12 11.95 12.14 -1.66
C GLU A 12 12.00 12.37 -3.18
N GLN A 13 11.02 11.82 -3.89
CA GLN A 13 10.82 12.05 -5.31
C GLN A 13 9.99 13.30 -5.51
N THR A 14 10.53 14.24 -6.27
CA THR A 14 9.82 15.48 -6.62
C THR A 14 8.70 15.20 -7.61
N ARG A 15 7.58 15.90 -7.43
CA ARG A 15 6.47 15.82 -8.38
C ARG A 15 6.86 16.34 -9.77
N PRO A 16 6.47 15.63 -10.85
CA PRO A 16 6.61 16.14 -12.21
C PRO A 16 5.87 17.46 -12.43
N VAL A 17 6.52 18.38 -13.13
CA VAL A 17 5.88 19.61 -13.62
C VAL A 17 5.02 19.32 -14.85
N ASP A 18 4.12 20.25 -15.18
CA ASP A 18 3.28 20.17 -16.38
C ASP A 18 4.14 20.00 -17.63
N GLY A 19 3.77 19.04 -18.48
CA GLY A 19 4.58 18.69 -19.64
C GLY A 19 4.15 17.39 -20.32
N ILE A 20 4.86 17.06 -21.39
CA ILE A 20 4.69 15.82 -22.15
C ILE A 20 5.94 14.98 -21.97
N TYR A 21 5.76 13.76 -21.48
CA TYR A 21 6.84 12.83 -21.20
C TYR A 21 6.70 11.61 -22.10
N ALA A 22 7.81 11.17 -22.69
CA ALA A 22 7.88 9.86 -23.34
C ALA A 22 7.71 8.78 -22.27
N ALA A 23 6.92 7.76 -22.58
CA ALA A 23 6.53 6.75 -21.60
C ALA A 23 6.49 5.35 -22.20
N THR A 24 6.60 4.36 -21.33
CA THR A 24 6.31 2.96 -21.63
C THR A 24 4.93 2.65 -21.05
N VAL A 25 4.00 2.22 -21.89
CA VAL A 25 2.59 2.03 -21.49
C VAL A 25 2.31 0.53 -21.33
N PHE A 26 1.70 0.18 -20.20
CA PHE A 26 1.33 -1.17 -19.82
C PHE A 26 -0.20 -1.34 -19.83
N LYS A 27 -0.68 -2.43 -19.24
CA LYS A 27 -2.10 -2.75 -19.18
C LYS A 27 -2.92 -1.68 -18.44
N SER A 28 -2.46 -1.26 -17.26
CA SER A 28 -3.22 -0.39 -16.34
C SER A 28 -2.46 0.88 -15.93
N HIS A 29 -1.22 1.05 -16.39
CA HIS A 29 -0.39 2.20 -16.06
C HIS A 29 0.60 2.52 -17.17
N ALA A 30 1.27 3.67 -17.06
CA ALA A 30 2.42 4.04 -17.85
C ALA A 30 3.57 4.47 -16.93
N GLU A 31 4.79 4.24 -17.38
CA GLU A 31 6.02 4.61 -16.68
C GLU A 31 6.77 5.64 -17.52
N PHE A 32 7.22 6.73 -16.89
CA PHE A 32 8.04 7.75 -17.54
C PHE A 32 9.15 8.23 -16.60
N GLN A 33 10.19 8.84 -17.16
CA GLN A 33 11.32 9.37 -16.39
C GLN A 33 11.12 10.86 -16.09
N TYR A 34 11.35 11.25 -14.84
CA TYR A 34 11.40 12.64 -14.40
C TYR A 34 12.58 12.83 -13.45
N LEU A 35 13.51 13.73 -13.79
CA LEU A 35 14.73 14.00 -13.02
C LEU A 35 15.54 12.73 -12.68
N GLY A 36 15.60 11.78 -13.63
CA GLY A 36 16.33 10.52 -13.48
C GLY A 36 15.63 9.44 -12.65
N LYS A 37 14.38 9.68 -12.24
CA LYS A 37 13.55 8.75 -11.46
C LYS A 37 12.32 8.32 -12.26
N THR A 38 11.92 7.07 -12.11
CA THR A 38 10.69 6.54 -12.71
C THR A 38 9.47 7.13 -12.00
N VAL A 39 8.42 7.48 -12.75
CA VAL A 39 7.11 7.89 -12.22
C VAL A 39 6.05 7.00 -12.85
N ILE A 40 5.06 6.59 -12.04
CA ILE A 40 3.93 5.79 -12.51
C ILE A 40 2.70 6.69 -12.71
N ALA A 41 2.16 6.69 -13.92
CA ALA A 41 0.81 7.19 -14.21
C ALA A 41 -0.16 6.01 -14.27
N LYS A 42 -1.01 5.84 -13.26
CA LYS A 42 -1.98 4.73 -13.17
C LYS A 42 -3.33 5.16 -13.71
N ALA A 43 -3.86 4.42 -14.67
CA ALA A 43 -5.13 4.73 -15.32
C ALA A 43 -6.32 4.62 -14.35
N VAL A 44 -7.28 5.54 -14.50
CA VAL A 44 -8.53 5.54 -13.73
C VAL A 44 -9.55 4.67 -14.48
N ASN A 45 -9.90 3.52 -13.91
CA ASN A 45 -10.95 2.62 -14.41
C ASN A 45 -10.81 2.24 -15.90
N ALA A 46 -9.58 2.12 -16.40
CA ALA A 46 -9.33 1.85 -17.81
C ALA A 46 -8.20 0.84 -18.00
N CYS A 47 -8.36 0.00 -19.02
CA CYS A 47 -7.34 -0.91 -19.54
C CYS A 47 -6.84 -0.37 -20.87
N MET A 48 -5.53 -0.20 -21.00
CA MET A 48 -4.87 0.28 -22.22
C MET A 48 -4.29 -0.86 -23.05
N ASP A 49 -4.10 -2.06 -22.45
CA ASP A 49 -3.53 -3.28 -23.07
C ASP A 49 -2.33 -2.98 -23.99
N ALA A 50 -1.46 -2.06 -23.56
CA ALA A 50 -0.34 -1.60 -24.34
C ALA A 50 0.91 -2.50 -24.19
N HIS A 51 0.92 -3.42 -23.24
CA HIS A 51 1.96 -4.46 -23.05
C HIS A 51 3.43 -3.99 -23.16
N GLY A 52 3.74 -2.78 -22.69
CA GLY A 52 5.11 -2.22 -22.74
C GLY A 52 5.41 -1.40 -24.00
N ASN A 53 4.38 -1.03 -24.78
CA ASN A 53 4.55 -0.20 -25.97
C ASN A 53 4.91 1.24 -25.62
N ALA A 54 5.64 1.89 -26.52
CA ALA A 54 5.95 3.31 -26.41
C ALA A 54 4.68 4.16 -26.50
N GLY A 55 4.61 5.17 -25.64
CA GLY A 55 3.55 6.15 -25.60
C GLY A 55 4.01 7.47 -24.99
N LYS A 56 3.06 8.26 -24.53
CA LYS A 56 3.30 9.53 -23.86
C LYS A 56 2.34 9.72 -22.70
N VAL A 57 2.85 10.38 -21.66
CA VAL A 57 2.09 10.86 -20.51
C VAL A 57 2.09 12.38 -20.55
N VAL A 58 0.91 12.98 -20.50
CA VAL A 58 0.73 14.44 -20.42
C VAL A 58 0.36 14.78 -18.99
N VAL A 59 1.24 15.44 -18.25
CA VAL A 59 0.99 15.86 -16.86
C VAL A 59 0.36 17.24 -16.86
N ARG A 60 -0.71 17.40 -16.07
CA ARG A 60 -1.42 18.67 -15.84
C ARG A 60 -1.84 18.75 -14.37
N GLY A 61 -1.13 19.55 -13.59
CA GLY A 61 -1.32 19.72 -12.16
C GLY A 61 -1.21 18.39 -11.40
N PHE A 62 -2.32 17.92 -10.82
CA PHE A 62 -2.38 16.67 -10.04
C PHE A 62 -2.84 15.46 -10.87
N SER A 63 -3.06 15.65 -12.17
CA SER A 63 -3.61 14.66 -13.07
C SER A 63 -2.68 14.39 -14.25
N ALA A 64 -2.85 13.24 -14.88
CA ALA A 64 -2.15 12.92 -16.11
C ALA A 64 -3.09 12.26 -17.13
N GLU A 65 -2.71 12.37 -18.40
CA GLU A 65 -3.36 11.67 -19.51
C GLU A 65 -2.35 10.76 -20.20
N ILE A 66 -2.72 9.50 -20.40
CA ILE A 66 -1.89 8.50 -21.06
C ILE A 66 -2.38 8.33 -22.51
N SER A 67 -1.45 8.23 -23.45
CA SER A 67 -1.74 7.84 -24.82
C SER A 67 -0.61 7.04 -25.43
N TRP A 68 -0.95 6.10 -26.29
CA TRP A 68 -0.03 5.32 -27.09
C TRP A 68 -0.68 5.03 -28.44
N VAL A 69 0.12 4.71 -29.46
CA VAL A 69 -0.39 4.41 -30.80
C VAL A 69 -0.33 2.91 -31.03
N GLY A 70 -1.49 2.26 -31.00
CA GLY A 70 -1.65 0.88 -31.43
C GLY A 70 -3.07 0.37 -31.19
N THR A 71 -3.35 -0.82 -31.70
CA THR A 71 -4.65 -1.50 -31.54
C THR A 71 -4.53 -2.49 -30.38
N ALA A 72 -5.07 -2.14 -29.22
CA ALA A 72 -5.28 -3.13 -28.17
C ALA A 72 -6.36 -4.11 -28.64
N PRO A 73 -6.13 -5.43 -28.63
CA PRO A 73 -7.25 -6.36 -28.58
C PRO A 73 -8.03 -6.05 -27.30
N TYR A 74 -9.34 -5.81 -27.42
CA TYR A 74 -10.21 -5.63 -26.27
C TYR A 74 -10.11 -6.88 -25.39
N SER A 75 -9.45 -6.79 -24.24
CA SER A 75 -9.64 -7.77 -23.17
C SER A 75 -10.76 -7.26 -22.28
N ALA A 76 -11.80 -8.08 -22.07
CA ALA A 76 -12.81 -7.78 -21.08
C ALA A 76 -12.12 -7.51 -19.73
N PRO A 77 -12.62 -6.59 -18.90
CA PRO A 77 -12.13 -6.46 -17.53
C PRO A 77 -12.31 -7.83 -16.86
N ASN A 78 -11.19 -8.55 -16.66
CA ASN A 78 -11.22 -9.71 -15.78
C ASN A 78 -11.52 -9.16 -14.40
N ASP A 79 -12.72 -9.43 -13.92
CA ASP A 79 -13.12 -9.20 -12.54
C ASP A 79 -12.34 -10.19 -11.65
N VAL A 80 -11.06 -9.90 -11.41
CA VAL A 80 -10.22 -10.61 -10.44
C VAL A 80 -10.53 -10.06 -9.04
N ASN A 81 -11.81 -9.95 -8.70
CA ASN A 81 -12.28 -9.40 -7.43
C ASN A 81 -12.97 -10.48 -6.59
N SER A 82 -12.36 -11.66 -6.49
CA SER A 82 -12.50 -12.52 -5.31
C SER A 82 -11.31 -13.48 -5.25
N VAL A 83 -10.11 -12.94 -5.07
CA VAL A 83 -9.01 -13.79 -4.60
C VAL A 83 -9.33 -14.15 -3.15
N ASP A 84 -9.71 -15.41 -2.92
CA ASP A 84 -9.75 -15.98 -1.58
C ASP A 84 -8.34 -15.92 -0.99
N ARG A 85 -8.08 -14.88 -0.19
CA ARG A 85 -6.81 -14.70 0.50
C ARG A 85 -6.78 -15.59 1.73
N ALA A 86 -5.71 -16.37 1.86
CA ALA A 86 -5.47 -17.18 3.04
C ALA A 86 -5.19 -16.27 4.26
N TYR A 87 -5.66 -16.68 5.43
CA TYR A 87 -5.26 -16.04 6.68
C TYR A 87 -3.83 -16.45 7.01
N SER A 88 -2.94 -15.46 7.15
CA SER A 88 -1.63 -15.68 7.76
C SER A 88 -1.77 -15.55 9.28
N PHE A 89 -1.05 -16.45 9.96
CA PHE A 89 -0.89 -16.45 11.40
C PHE A 89 0.56 -16.19 11.79
N ASP A 90 1.38 -15.65 10.88
CA ASP A 90 2.77 -15.33 11.18
C ASP A 90 2.86 -14.07 12.03
N SER A 91 3.78 -14.04 13.00
CA SER A 91 4.03 -12.86 13.83
C SER A 91 4.88 -11.80 13.12
N MET A 92 5.46 -12.14 11.97
CA MET A 92 6.28 -11.24 11.17
C MET A 92 5.84 -11.29 9.71
N LEU A 93 5.44 -10.15 9.18
CA LEU A 93 4.94 -10.00 7.81
C LEU A 93 5.71 -8.90 7.09
N VAL A 94 5.94 -9.07 5.80
CA VAL A 94 6.58 -8.04 4.96
C VAL A 94 5.48 -7.16 4.35
N ALA A 95 5.73 -5.85 4.33
CA ALA A 95 4.85 -4.87 3.69
C ALA A 95 5.64 -3.92 2.77
N SER A 96 5.01 -3.54 1.67
CA SER A 96 5.48 -2.50 0.78
C SER A 96 5.06 -1.12 1.30
N LEU A 97 6.03 -0.23 1.47
CA LEU A 97 5.81 1.18 1.75
C LEU A 97 5.18 1.86 0.53
N ILE A 98 4.22 2.76 0.76
CA ILE A 98 3.62 3.58 -0.28
C ILE A 98 4.20 4.99 -0.18
N PRO A 99 5.09 5.39 -1.10
CA PRO A 99 5.65 6.73 -1.10
C PRO A 99 4.64 7.78 -1.60
N GLY A 100 4.64 8.96 -0.99
CA GLY A 100 4.05 10.18 -1.52
C GLY A 100 5.12 11.10 -2.13
N PHE A 101 4.71 11.96 -3.08
CA PHE A 101 5.63 12.95 -3.67
C PHE A 101 6.11 13.91 -2.58
N ASP A 102 7.40 14.26 -2.64
CA ASP A 102 8.04 15.19 -1.71
C ASP A 102 7.98 14.74 -0.24
N GLU A 103 7.62 13.48 0.02
CA GLU A 103 7.60 12.93 1.37
C GLU A 103 8.97 12.36 1.76
N PRO A 104 9.47 12.66 2.96
CA PRO A 104 10.67 12.03 3.48
C PRO A 104 10.40 10.55 3.75
N HIS A 105 11.46 9.74 3.67
CA HIS A 105 11.39 8.33 4.00
C HIS A 105 11.04 8.14 5.51
N PRO A 106 10.15 7.20 5.88
CA PRO A 106 9.68 7.05 7.26
C PRO A 106 10.80 6.82 8.28
N PHE A 107 11.88 6.15 7.87
CA PHE A 107 13.00 5.79 8.74
C PHE A 107 14.24 6.68 8.54
N SER A 108 14.15 7.81 7.80
CA SER A 108 15.32 8.67 7.53
C SER A 108 15.83 9.43 8.75
N ASN A 109 14.97 9.70 9.73
CA ASN A 109 15.31 10.48 10.92
C ASN A 109 15.93 9.63 12.06
N GLY A 110 16.28 8.38 11.80
CA GLY A 110 16.82 7.47 12.81
C GLY A 110 15.76 6.78 13.67
N ASP A 111 14.48 6.97 13.38
CA ASP A 111 13.41 6.15 13.94
C ASP A 111 13.60 4.71 13.47
N LEU A 112 13.74 3.78 14.40
CA LEU A 112 13.94 2.36 14.11
C LEU A 112 12.63 1.56 14.19
N GLU A 113 11.63 2.11 14.86
CA GLU A 113 10.37 1.42 15.14
C GLU A 113 9.21 2.40 15.20
N PHE A 114 8.07 2.04 14.60
CA PHE A 114 6.80 2.73 14.78
C PHE A 114 5.76 1.79 15.36
N ARG A 115 5.08 2.23 16.41
CA ARG A 115 3.88 1.53 16.91
C ARG A 115 2.68 1.93 16.08
N SER A 116 1.90 0.95 15.67
CA SER A 116 0.68 1.16 14.90
C SER A 116 -0.35 0.06 15.19
N ARG A 117 -1.46 0.09 14.46
CA ARG A 117 -2.46 -0.97 14.40
C ARG A 117 -2.65 -1.39 12.95
N ILE A 118 -2.78 -2.68 12.71
CA ILE A 118 -3.01 -3.21 11.37
C ILE A 118 -4.51 -3.36 11.11
N ASN A 119 -4.99 -2.85 9.97
CA ASN A 119 -6.36 -3.04 9.54
C ASN A 119 -6.37 -3.78 8.20
N CYS A 120 -6.71 -5.07 8.25
CA CYS A 120 -6.62 -6.00 7.13
C CYS A 120 -5.20 -6.02 6.52
N MET A 121 -5.01 -5.38 5.36
CA MET A 121 -3.71 -5.33 4.67
C MET A 121 -3.09 -3.93 4.69
N ASN A 122 -3.85 -2.91 5.05
CA ASN A 122 -3.39 -1.52 5.02
C ASN A 122 -2.90 -1.14 6.41
N ILE A 123 -1.74 -0.50 6.44
CA ILE A 123 -1.09 -0.08 7.68
C ILE A 123 -0.80 1.40 7.53
N SER A 124 -1.33 2.21 8.44
CA SER A 124 -1.04 3.64 8.50
C SER A 124 -0.22 3.91 9.76
N PHE A 125 0.86 4.68 9.69
CA PHE A 125 1.80 4.81 10.80
C PHE A 125 2.58 6.12 10.79
N GLY A 126 3.41 6.31 11.82
CA GLY A 126 4.10 7.56 12.08
C GLY A 126 3.18 8.62 12.71
N HIS A 127 3.73 9.81 12.94
CA HIS A 127 2.99 10.91 13.53
C HIS A 127 1.80 11.31 12.65
N TYR A 128 0.61 11.39 13.25
CA TYR A 128 -0.67 11.63 12.56
C TYR A 128 -0.97 10.66 11.40
N TYR A 129 -0.46 9.43 11.44
CA TYR A 129 -0.68 8.41 10.40
C TYR A 129 -0.23 8.85 9.00
N LYS A 130 0.82 9.66 8.93
CA LYS A 130 1.35 10.24 7.68
C LYS A 130 1.79 9.17 6.68
N TYR A 131 2.37 8.06 7.14
CA TYR A 131 2.91 7.04 6.25
C TYR A 131 1.96 5.87 6.09
N SER A 132 2.02 5.22 4.93
CA SER A 132 1.22 4.03 4.66
C SER A 132 2.03 2.89 4.07
N ALA A 133 1.60 1.67 4.35
CA ALA A 133 2.16 0.44 3.82
C ALA A 133 1.05 -0.57 3.54
N VAL A 134 1.33 -1.51 2.64
CA VAL A 134 0.42 -2.60 2.29
C VAL A 134 1.15 -3.93 2.42
N LEU A 135 0.53 -4.89 3.10
CA LEU A 135 1.08 -6.24 3.23
C LEU A 135 1.35 -6.86 1.87
N ASP A 136 2.51 -7.49 1.74
CA ASP A 136 2.90 -8.21 0.54
C ASP A 136 2.20 -9.58 0.46
N GLY A 137 2.00 -10.05 -0.77
CA GLY A 137 1.42 -11.36 -1.04
C GLY A 137 -0.12 -11.39 -1.03
N GLN A 138 -0.68 -12.60 -1.13
CA GLN A 138 -2.13 -12.83 -1.09
C GLN A 138 -2.59 -13.27 0.30
N VAL A 139 -2.12 -12.59 1.34
CA VAL A 139 -2.43 -12.92 2.73
C VAL A 139 -3.35 -11.88 3.36
N LYS A 140 -4.26 -12.34 4.23
CA LYS A 140 -4.98 -11.51 5.19
C LYS A 140 -4.40 -11.77 6.57
N VAL A 141 -4.34 -10.75 7.42
CA VAL A 141 -4.02 -10.95 8.83
C VAL A 141 -5.21 -11.66 9.48
N ALA A 142 -4.96 -12.66 10.32
CA ALA A 142 -6.00 -13.37 11.07
C ALA A 142 -6.65 -12.54 12.19
N VAL A 143 -6.24 -11.29 12.38
CA VAL A 143 -6.71 -10.37 13.41
C VAL A 143 -7.00 -9.01 12.80
N ASP A 144 -8.08 -8.38 13.24
CA ASP A 144 -8.54 -7.08 12.76
C ASP A 144 -8.21 -6.02 13.81
N ASP A 145 -7.58 -4.91 13.43
CA ASP A 145 -7.21 -3.81 14.36
C ASP A 145 -6.24 -4.22 15.49
N ALA A 146 -5.34 -5.17 15.19
CA ALA A 146 -4.33 -5.62 16.14
C ALA A 146 -3.17 -4.63 16.30
N PRO A 147 -2.62 -4.46 17.51
CA PRO A 147 -1.39 -3.70 17.72
C PRO A 147 -0.22 -4.35 16.96
N CYS A 148 0.62 -3.52 16.35
CA CYS A 148 1.79 -3.95 15.62
C CYS A 148 2.96 -2.95 15.76
N THR A 149 4.16 -3.44 15.51
CA THR A 149 5.38 -2.63 15.41
C THR A 149 5.92 -2.73 13.99
N ILE A 150 6.25 -1.58 13.40
CA ILE A 150 6.77 -1.48 12.04
C ILE A 150 8.24 -1.14 12.11
N ARG A 151 9.07 -1.93 11.41
CA ARG A 151 10.53 -1.81 11.40
C ARG A 151 11.05 -1.72 9.97
N PRO A 152 12.19 -1.05 9.73
CA PRO A 152 12.83 -1.06 8.42
C PRO A 152 13.41 -2.45 8.11
N ILE A 153 13.47 -2.81 6.83
CA ILE A 153 14.24 -3.95 6.34
C ILE A 153 15.55 -3.42 5.76
N VAL A 154 16.68 -3.88 6.32
CA VAL A 154 18.01 -3.40 5.90
C VAL A 154 18.26 -3.80 4.45
N GLY A 155 18.56 -2.82 3.61
CA GLY A 155 18.82 -3.01 2.17
C GLY A 155 17.57 -2.92 1.28
N GLU A 156 16.37 -2.78 1.85
CA GLU A 156 15.12 -2.66 1.08
C GLU A 156 14.39 -1.35 1.39
N SER A 157 14.62 -0.32 0.58
CA SER A 157 14.13 1.06 0.80
C SER A 157 12.61 1.27 0.71
N LEU A 158 11.88 0.30 0.16
CA LEU A 158 10.42 0.36 0.02
C LEU A 158 9.72 -0.78 0.76
N LYS A 159 10.43 -1.43 1.67
CA LYS A 159 9.92 -2.57 2.42
C LYS A 159 10.08 -2.33 3.90
N CYS A 160 9.12 -2.83 4.64
CA CYS A 160 9.14 -2.80 6.09
C CYS A 160 8.64 -4.12 6.65
N LEU A 161 9.07 -4.42 7.86
CA LEU A 161 8.64 -5.56 8.62
C LEU A 161 7.52 -5.12 9.57
N VAL A 162 6.42 -5.86 9.54
CA VAL A 162 5.29 -5.70 10.44
C VAL A 162 5.34 -6.82 11.45
N VAL A 163 5.59 -6.47 12.70
CA VAL A 163 5.68 -7.40 13.83
C VAL A 163 4.40 -7.31 14.63
N LEU A 164 3.67 -8.41 14.70
CA LEU A 164 2.46 -8.56 15.50
C LEU A 164 2.81 -9.13 16.87
N ASP A 165 2.10 -8.69 17.89
CA ASP A 165 2.32 -9.16 19.26
C ASP A 165 2.02 -10.67 19.36
N ASP A 166 2.94 -11.43 19.95
CA ASP A 166 2.83 -12.89 20.10
C ASP A 166 1.51 -13.35 20.77
N PRO A 167 0.99 -12.69 21.82
CA PRO A 167 -0.30 -13.05 22.41
C PRO A 167 -1.46 -12.95 21.41
N THR A 168 -1.43 -11.95 20.54
CA THR A 168 -2.47 -11.71 19.53
C THR A 168 -2.49 -12.84 18.50
N ILE A 169 -1.30 -13.21 18.00
CA ILE A 169 -1.16 -14.33 17.06
C ILE A 169 -1.50 -15.67 17.71
N PHE A 170 -1.07 -15.89 18.96
CA PHE A 170 -1.39 -17.10 19.70
C PHE A 170 -2.90 -17.31 19.82
N LEU A 171 -3.62 -16.26 20.20
CA LEU A 171 -5.08 -16.30 20.35
C LEU A 171 -5.78 -16.57 19.01
N ALA A 172 -5.33 -15.92 17.93
CA ALA A 172 -5.86 -16.16 16.60
C ALA A 172 -5.62 -17.60 16.12
N ARG A 173 -4.41 -18.15 16.33
CA ARG A 173 -4.08 -19.54 16.00
C ARG A 173 -4.91 -20.54 16.81
N ARG A 174 -5.10 -20.28 18.11
CA ARG A 174 -5.73 -21.23 19.04
C ARG A 174 -7.25 -21.24 18.93
N TYR A 175 -7.86 -20.09 18.72
CA TYR A 175 -9.31 -19.90 18.83
C TYR A 175 -9.99 -19.41 17.54
N GLY A 176 -9.21 -19.16 16.49
CA GLY A 176 -9.69 -18.65 15.22
C GLY A 176 -9.62 -17.11 15.11
N PRO A 177 -9.86 -16.58 13.90
CA PRO A 177 -9.77 -15.15 13.62
C PRO A 177 -10.78 -14.33 14.43
N GLY A 178 -10.40 -13.09 14.79
CA GLY A 178 -11.25 -12.13 15.51
C GLY A 178 -11.45 -12.43 17.01
N LYS A 179 -10.91 -13.54 17.54
CA LYS A 179 -11.07 -13.87 18.97
C LYS A 179 -10.38 -12.89 19.89
N TYR A 180 -9.18 -12.43 19.52
CA TYR A 180 -8.44 -11.42 20.28
C TYR A 180 -9.29 -10.15 20.46
N ASP A 181 -9.87 -9.66 19.37
CA ASP A 181 -10.65 -8.42 19.35
C ASP A 181 -11.91 -8.54 20.21
N GLN A 182 -12.60 -9.69 20.14
CA GLN A 182 -13.72 -10.00 21.02
C GLN A 182 -13.32 -9.95 22.50
N LEU A 183 -12.18 -10.54 22.87
CA LEU A 183 -11.71 -10.58 24.26
C LEU A 183 -11.32 -9.18 24.76
N VAL A 184 -10.64 -8.39 23.93
CA VAL A 184 -10.29 -7.00 24.26
C VAL A 184 -11.57 -6.15 24.43
N ALA A 185 -12.54 -6.29 23.53
CA ALA A 185 -13.81 -5.56 23.62
C ALA A 185 -14.57 -5.89 24.91
N ASN A 186 -14.64 -7.18 25.28
CA ASN A 186 -15.26 -7.60 26.53
C ASN A 186 -14.52 -7.02 27.75
N ALA A 187 -13.20 -7.13 27.79
CA ALA A 187 -12.41 -6.60 28.91
C ALA A 187 -12.56 -5.08 29.07
N VAL A 188 -12.65 -4.33 27.96
CA VAL A 188 -12.90 -2.88 27.98
C VAL A 188 -14.31 -2.58 28.51
N ASN A 189 -15.32 -3.37 28.15
CA ASN A 189 -16.68 -3.19 28.66
C ASN A 189 -16.76 -3.47 30.17
N ASP A 190 -16.17 -4.57 30.63
CA ASP A 190 -16.11 -4.91 32.06
C ASP A 190 -15.43 -3.79 32.87
N LEU A 191 -14.34 -3.22 32.35
CA LEU A 191 -13.65 -2.08 32.98
C LEU A 191 -14.52 -0.83 33.04
N LYS A 192 -15.33 -0.56 32.01
CA LYS A 192 -16.24 0.61 31.99
C LYS A 192 -17.34 0.46 33.03
N GLU A 193 -17.87 -0.74 33.24
CA GLU A 193 -18.87 -1.01 34.27
C GLU A 193 -18.30 -0.81 35.69
N VAL A 194 -17.02 -1.11 35.89
CA VAL A 194 -16.34 -0.89 37.18
C VAL A 194 -16.01 0.58 37.42
N ILE A 195 -15.66 1.34 36.38
CA ILE A 195 -15.22 2.74 36.49
C ILE A 195 -16.41 3.72 36.52
N ASN A 196 -17.54 3.39 35.88
CA ASN A 196 -18.79 4.14 35.93
C ASN A 196 -19.92 3.27 36.53
N PRO A 197 -19.89 2.99 37.84
CA PRO A 197 -20.91 2.19 38.51
C PRO A 197 -22.29 2.86 38.55
#